data_AF-A0A1K1PH29-F1
#
_entry.id   AF-A0A1K1PH29-F1
#
_cell.length_a   1.000
_cell.length_b   1.000
_cell.length_c   1.000
_cell.angle_alpha   90.00
_cell.angle_beta   90.00
_cell.angle_gamma   90.00
#
_symmetry.space_group_name_H-M   'P 1'
#
loop_
_entity.id
_entity.type
_entity.pdbx_description
1 polymer ?
#
loop_
_entity_poly.entity_id
_entity_poly.type
_entity_poly.pdbx_seq_one_letter_code
_entity_poly.pdbx_strand_id
1 'polypeptide(L)' 'MKHQVHRKTVTDRIHKQRVQSVAGTMAIEGLTLSEASRRNLDRYASGQANFQQIMAELKAKYQRAE' A
#
# COMPACT_ATOMS: atom_id res chain seq x y z
N MET A 1 -22.84 -17.48 2.28
CA MET A 1 -22.59 -16.87 0.94
C MET A 1 -21.12 -16.50 0.86
N LYS A 2 -20.38 -17.06 -0.09
CA LYS A 2 -18.95 -16.78 -0.26
C LYS A 2 -18.82 -15.35 -0.79
N HIS A 3 -18.24 -14.44 0.00
CA HIS A 3 -17.89 -13.10 -0.46
C HIS A 3 -16.76 -13.25 -1.50
N GLN A 4 -17.14 -13.52 -2.75
CA GLN A 4 -16.25 -13.28 -3.88
C GLN A 4 -16.14 -11.77 -4.04
N VAL A 5 -15.24 -11.18 -3.26
CA VAL A 5 -14.67 -9.88 -3.56
C VAL A 5 -14.11 -10.03 -4.98
N HIS A 6 -14.81 -9.43 -5.96
CA HIS A 6 -14.25 -9.25 -7.28
C HIS A 6 -12.95 -8.47 -7.10
N ARG A 7 -11.83 -9.18 -7.02
CA ARG A 7 -10.52 -8.58 -7.20
C ARG A 7 -10.55 -8.02 -8.62
N LYS A 8 -10.86 -6.73 -8.75
CA LYS A 8 -10.59 -5.98 -9.98
C LYS A 8 -9.12 -6.25 -10.26
N THR A 9 -8.83 -7.02 -11.31
CA THR A 9 -7.47 -7.34 -11.71
C THR A 9 -6.80 -6.01 -12.02
N VAL A 10 -6.03 -5.48 -11.06
CA VAL A 10 -5.24 -4.29 -11.31
C VAL A 10 -4.15 -4.73 -12.28
N THR A 11 -4.20 -4.23 -13.50
CA THR A 11 -3.13 -4.50 -14.46
C THR A 11 -1.81 -3.98 -13.89
N ASP A 12 -0.70 -4.66 -14.17
CA ASP A 12 0.63 -4.26 -13.70
C ASP A 12 0.93 -2.79 -14.01
N ARG A 13 0.41 -2.28 -15.12
CA ARG A 13 0.50 -0.87 -15.52
C ARG A 13 -0.19 0.07 -14.53
N ILE A 14 -1.43 -0.21 -14.14
CA ILE A 14 -2.19 0.63 -13.20
C ILE A 14 -1.57 0.56 -11.80
N HIS A 15 -1.14 -0.63 -11.38
CA HIS A 15 -0.43 -0.82 -10.12
C HIS A 15 0.84 0.05 -10.07
N LYS A 16 1.68 -0.06 -11.10
CA LYS A 16 2.93 0.70 -11.20
C LYS A 16 2.68 2.22 -11.21
N GLN A 17 1.69 2.69 -11.98
CA GLN A 17 1.34 4.12 -12.01
C GLN A 17 0.94 4.66 -10.63
N ARG A 18 0.13 3.92 -9.86
CA ARG A 18 -0.29 4.36 -8.52
C ARG A 18 0.88 4.48 -7.55
N VAL A 19 1.78 3.50 -7.54
CA VAL A 19 2.97 3.51 -6.68
C VAL A 19 3.91 4.66 -7.07
N GLN A 20 4.14 4.84 -8.38
CA GLN A 20 4.98 5.90 -8.92
C GLN A 20 4.42 7.29 -8.62
N SER A 21 3.10 7.49 -8.68
CA SER A 21 2.48 8.78 -8.36
C SER A 21 2.77 9.19 -6.92
N VAL A 22 2.58 8.29 -5.95
CA VAL A 22 2.84 8.58 -4.54
C VAL A 22 4.33 8.81 -4.29
N ALA A 23 5.20 7.96 -4.86
CA ALA A 23 6.64 8.11 -4.72
C ALA A 23 7.16 9.43 -5.34
N GLY A 24 6.61 9.84 -6.49
CA GLY A 24 6.95 11.08 -7.16
C GLY A 24 6.58 12.31 -6.34
N THR A 25 5.36 12.34 -5.78
CA THR A 25 4.94 13.43 -4.87
C THR A 25 5.85 13.54 -3.64
N MET A 26 6.18 12.42 -3.01
CA MET A 26 7.12 12.41 -1.87
C MET A 26 8.49 12.97 -2.26
N ALA A 27 9.01 12.57 -3.42
CA ALA A 27 10.31 13.04 -3.90
C ALA A 27 10.33 14.55 -4.19
N ILE A 28 9.23 15.12 -4.71
CA ILE A 28 9.09 16.57 -4.91
C ILE A 28 9.19 17.33 -3.59
N GLU A 29 8.63 16.76 -2.51
CA GLU A 29 8.72 17.30 -1.14
C GLU A 29 10.09 17.02 -0.47
N GLY A 30 11.05 16.43 -1.18
CA GLY A 30 12.35 16.04 -0.62
C GLY A 30 12.29 14.84 0.31
N LEU A 31 11.19 14.08 0.30
CA LEU A 31 10.98 12.90 1.14
C LEU A 31 11.28 11.61 0.35
N THR A 32 11.89 10.65 1.03
CA THR A 32 12.07 9.29 0.49
C THR A 32 11.22 8.29 1.29
N LEU A 33 10.49 7.44 0.58
CA LEU A 33 9.73 6.36 1.20
C LEU A 33 10.69 5.30 1.77
N SER A 34 10.50 4.92 3.03
CA SER A 34 11.15 3.72 3.58
C SER A 34 10.71 2.46 2.83
N GLU A 35 11.53 1.41 2.92
CA GLU A 35 11.20 0.11 2.35
C GLU A 35 9.84 -0.42 2.85
N ALA A 36 9.57 -0.27 4.15
CA ALA A 36 8.31 -0.70 4.75
C ALA A 36 7.11 0.08 4.17
N SER A 37 7.24 1.39 3.99
CA SER A 37 6.19 2.23 3.38
C SER A 37 5.96 1.86 1.92
N ARG A 38 7.03 1.60 1.15
CA ARG A 38 6.93 1.18 -0.25
C ARG A 38 6.24 -0.18 -0.38
N ARG A 39 6.61 -1.17 0.44
CA ARG A 39 5.95 -2.49 0.47
C ARG A 39 4.46 -2.40 0.81
N ASN A 40 4.06 -1.52 1.72
CA ASN A 40 2.66 -1.30 2.05
C ASN A 40 1.88 -0.68 0.88
N LEU A 41 2.48 0.30 0.20
CA LEU A 41 1.91 0.90 -1.00
C LEU A 41 1.77 -0.11 -2.13
N ASP A 42 2.75 -0.99 -2.34
CA ASP A 42 2.69 -2.02 -3.38
C ASP A 42 1.54 -3.01 -3.16
N ARG A 43 1.40 -3.51 -1.92
CA ARG A 43 0.31 -4.42 -1.53
C ARG A 43 -1.06 -3.76 -1.65
N TYR A 44 -1.16 -2.46 -1.35
CA TYR A 44 -2.40 -1.69 -1.52
C TYR A 44 -2.74 -1.50 -3.01
N ALA A 45 -1.76 -1.03 -3.79
CA ALA A 45 -1.95 -0.71 -5.20
C ALA A 45 -2.28 -1.94 -6.05
N SER A 46 -1.74 -3.12 -5.71
CA SER A 46 -2.04 -4.41 -6.36
C SER A 46 -3.37 -5.05 -5.90
N GLY A 47 -4.02 -4.51 -4.87
CA GLY A 47 -5.19 -5.16 -4.25
C GLY A 47 -4.85 -6.43 -3.46
N GLN A 48 -3.57 -6.65 -3.14
CA GLN A 48 -3.14 -7.73 -2.26
C GLN A 48 -3.62 -7.49 -0.82
N ALA A 49 -3.62 -6.24 -0.36
CA ALA A 49 -4.13 -5.83 0.94
C ALA A 49 -5.00 -4.58 0.80
N ASN A 50 -6.04 -4.47 1.62
CA ASN A 50 -6.83 -3.24 1.71
C ASN A 50 -6.25 -2.29 2.79
N PHE A 51 -6.74 -1.05 2.78
CA PHE A 51 -6.29 -0.01 3.72
C PHE A 51 -6.46 -0.42 5.19
N GLN A 52 -7.60 -1.02 5.55
CA GLN A 52 -7.88 -1.42 6.93
C GLN A 52 -6.90 -2.49 7.43
N GLN A 53 -6.55 -3.46 6.56
CA GLN A 53 -5.55 -4.49 6.88
C GLN A 53 -4.18 -3.87 7.13
N ILE A 54 -3.72 -2.96 6.26
CA ILE A 54 -2.43 -2.28 6.43
C ILE A 54 -2.43 -1.43 7.71
N MET A 55 -3.51 -0.70 8.00
CA MET A 55 -3.62 0.11 9.21
C MET A 55 -3.62 -0.74 10.49
N ALA A 56 -4.26 -1.91 10.47
CA ALA A 56 -4.22 -2.84 11.60
C ALA A 56 -2.80 -3.38 11.84
N GLU A 57 -2.09 -3.78 10.77
CA GLU A 57 -0.68 -4.20 10.84
C GLU A 57 0.22 -3.10 11.42
N LEU A 58 0.05 -1.85 10.97
CA LEU A 58 0.81 -0.71 11.47
C LEU A 58 0.52 -0.40 12.94
N LYS A 59 -0.76 -0.39 13.34
CA LYS A 59 -1.14 -0.21 14.75
C LYS A 59 -0.49 -1.28 15.63
N ALA A 60 -0.60 -2.55 15.25
CA ALA A 60 -0.01 -3.65 16.00
C ALA A 60 1.53 -3.54 16.09
N LYS A 61 2.20 -3.07 15.04
CA LYS A 61 3.65 -2.87 15.03
C LYS A 61 4.09 -1.81 16.05
N TYR A 62 3.42 -0.67 16.07
CA TYR A 62 3.84 0.46 16.92
C TYR A 62 3.27 0.39 18.33
N GLN A 63 2.14 -0.29 18.57
CA GLN A 63 1.63 -0.57 19.92
C GLN A 63 2.49 -1.58 20.71
N ARG A 64 3.29 -2.40 20.02
CA ARG A 64 4.27 -3.31 20.66
C ARG A 64 5.63 -2.65 20.90
N ALA A 65 5.81 -1.42 20.45
CA ALA A 65 7.05 -0.67 20.58
C ALA A 65 7.04 0.30 21.78
N GLU A 66 5.91 0.38 22.50
CA GLU A 66 5.80 0.90 23.87
C GLU A 66 5.99 -0.24 24.88
#